data_AF-F8PTK9-F1
#
_entry.id   AF-F8PTK9-F1
#
_cell.length_a   1.000
_cell.length_b   1.000
_cell.length_c   1.000
_cell.angle_alpha   90.00
_cell.angle_beta   90.00
_cell.angle_gamma   90.00
#
_symmetry.space_group_name_H-M   'P 1'
#
loop_
_entity.id
_entity.type
_entity.pdbx_description
1 polymer ?
#
loop_
_entity_poly.entity_id
_entity_poly.type
_entity_poly.pdbx_seq_one_letter_code
_entity_poly.pdbx_strand_id
1 'polypeptide(L)'
;MSSFSASPASSLAFQLQSVKYVYVACLPVLLLEYFNTFEEEVQLIWKSRWSPVKFLFLFSRYNMFVATIPILILTLGSDIPSNTCKKINLASAVFGVTSVAIAEALSVANVVAFATFPPGLKPMLDIVYYTMHSVLSCRIILHLRAANSNAARTLNPPSQSLQFTHTIHQCHRNESFGCESRANAIPIV
;
A
#
# COMPACT_ATOMS: atom_id res chain seq x y z
N MET A 1 -33.75 15.64 -9.22
CA MET A 1 -32.47 14.98 -8.90
C MET A 1 -31.37 15.70 -9.67
N SER A 2 -30.74 16.69 -9.06
CA SER A 2 -29.61 17.40 -9.64
C SER A 2 -28.38 16.53 -9.52
N SER A 3 -27.88 16.04 -10.65
CA SER A 3 -26.59 15.37 -10.77
C SER A 3 -25.52 16.34 -10.28
N PHE A 4 -24.96 16.10 -9.10
CA PHE A 4 -23.81 16.85 -8.58
C PHE A 4 -22.61 16.45 -9.44
N SER A 5 -22.41 17.16 -10.56
CA SER A 5 -21.14 17.12 -11.29
C SER A 5 -20.08 17.62 -10.33
N ALA A 6 -19.32 16.69 -9.76
CA ALA A 6 -18.17 17.03 -8.94
C ALA A 6 -17.26 17.91 -9.78
N SER A 7 -17.16 19.19 -9.43
CA SER A 7 -16.26 20.11 -10.12
C SER A 7 -14.84 19.54 -10.10
N PRO A 8 -14.02 19.75 -11.14
CA PRO A 8 -12.64 19.24 -11.18
C PRO A 8 -11.80 19.64 -9.95
N ALA A 9 -12.15 20.77 -9.30
CA ALA A 9 -11.55 21.22 -8.06
C ALA A 9 -11.82 20.29 -6.87
N SER A 10 -13.04 19.75 -6.76
CA SER A 10 -13.44 18.86 -5.66
C SER A 10 -12.75 17.49 -5.74
N SER A 11 -12.60 16.93 -6.94
CA SER A 11 -11.83 15.69 -7.15
C SER A 11 -10.35 15.87 -6.84
N LEU A 12 -9.76 17.01 -7.23
CA LEU A 12 -8.35 17.32 -6.94
C LEU A 12 -8.12 17.45 -5.43
N ALA A 13 -9.02 18.11 -4.71
CA ALA A 13 -8.92 18.26 -3.25
C ALA A 13 -8.93 16.90 -2.53
N PHE A 14 -9.79 15.97 -2.95
CA PHE A 14 -9.85 14.62 -2.38
C PHE A 14 -8.58 13.81 -2.64
N GLN A 15 -8.03 13.90 -3.86
CA GLN A 15 -6.77 13.23 -4.21
C GLN A 15 -5.62 13.76 -3.36
N LEU A 16 -5.51 15.09 -3.22
CA LEU A 16 -4.49 15.72 -2.38
C LEU A 16 -4.63 15.29 -0.92
N GLN A 17 -5.85 15.27 -0.37
CA GLN A 17 -6.11 14.82 1.00
C GLN A 17 -5.67 13.37 1.23
N SER A 18 -6.02 12.48 0.29
CA SER A 18 -5.64 11.06 0.35
C SER A 18 -4.12 10.89 0.41
N VAL A 19 -3.39 11.65 -0.41
CA VAL A 19 -1.92 11.67 -0.39
C VAL A 19 -1.38 12.10 0.98
N LYS A 20 -1.96 13.14 1.60
CA LYS A 20 -1.53 13.58 2.94
C LYS A 20 -1.68 12.48 3.99
N TYR A 21 -2.83 11.80 3.99
CA TYR A 21 -3.11 10.73 4.95
C TYR A 21 -2.18 9.54 4.76
N VAL A 22 -1.92 9.13 3.51
CA VAL A 22 -0.98 8.04 3.21
C VAL A 22 0.42 8.37 3.72
N TYR A 23 0.93 9.57 3.45
CA TYR A 23 2.26 9.96 3.94
C TYR A 23 2.35 9.90 5.47
N VAL A 24 1.37 10.47 6.19
CA VAL A 24 1.36 10.44 7.66
C VAL A 24 1.22 9.01 8.20
N ALA A 25 0.39 8.18 7.58
CA ALA A 25 0.20 6.79 8.00
C ALA A 25 1.44 5.90 7.75
N CYS A 26 2.25 6.22 6.75
CA CYS A 26 3.49 5.49 6.46
C CYS A 26 4.65 5.84 7.40
N LEU A 27 4.66 7.01 8.03
CA LEU A 27 5.76 7.44 8.90
C LEU A 27 6.02 6.48 10.08
N PRO A 28 5.01 6.03 10.86
CA PRO A 28 5.25 5.12 11.97
C PRO A 28 5.75 3.75 11.51
N VAL A 29 5.27 3.26 10.37
CA VAL A 29 5.72 1.98 9.79
C VAL A 29 7.20 2.07 9.44
N LEU A 30 7.60 3.17 8.78
CA LEU A 30 8.99 3.42 8.41
C LEU A 30 9.90 3.57 9.65
N LEU A 31 9.43 4.28 10.67
CA LEU A 31 10.17 4.42 11.93
C LEU A 31 10.33 3.08 12.64
N LEU A 32 9.27 2.26 12.71
CA LEU A 32 9.30 0.96 13.37
C LEU A 32 10.30 0.01 12.69
N GLU A 33 10.26 -0.08 11.36
CA GLU A 33 11.20 -0.90 10.61
C GLU A 33 12.64 -0.39 10.77
N TYR A 34 12.84 0.93 10.79
CA TYR A 34 14.14 1.54 11.02
C TYR A 34 14.71 1.21 12.40
N PHE A 35 13.91 1.35 13.47
CA PHE A 35 14.37 1.04 14.83
C PHE A 35 14.62 -0.45 15.02
N ASN A 36 13.77 -1.31 14.47
CA ASN A 36 13.93 -2.76 14.59
C ASN A 36 15.23 -3.24 13.92
N THR A 37 15.61 -2.64 12.81
CA THR A 37 16.82 -3.01 12.05
C THR A 37 18.05 -2.20 12.44
N PHE A 38 17.96 -1.30 13.43
CA PHE A 38 19.07 -0.41 13.82
C PHE A 38 20.13 -1.14 14.64
N GLU A 39 19.73 -2.04 15.54
CA GLU A 39 20.69 -2.79 16.38
C GLU A 39 21.63 -3.64 15.52
N GLU A 40 21.07 -4.39 14.58
CA GLU A 40 21.84 -5.19 13.62
C GLU A 40 22.74 -4.31 12.74
N GLU A 41 22.28 -3.13 12.34
CA GLU A 41 23.06 -2.16 11.55
C GLU A 41 24.32 -1.71 12.29
N VAL A 42 24.19 -1.35 13.57
CA VAL A 42 25.31 -0.90 14.39
C VAL A 42 26.33 -2.02 14.58
N GLN A 43 25.86 -3.25 14.76
CA GLN A 43 26.75 -4.40 14.97
C GLN A 43 27.48 -4.82 13.68
N LEU A 44 26.77 -4.89 12.55
CA LEU A 44 27.30 -5.43 11.29
C LEU A 44 28.02 -4.38 10.44
N ILE A 45 27.47 -3.16 10.35
CA ILE A 45 27.88 -2.17 9.36
C ILE A 45 28.73 -1.08 10.00
N TRP A 46 28.33 -0.55 11.15
CA TRP A 46 29.01 0.59 11.75
C TRP A 46 30.43 0.24 12.20
N LYS A 47 30.62 -0.95 12.78
CA LYS A 47 31.93 -1.47 13.21
C LYS A 47 32.83 -1.93 12.04
N SER A 48 32.27 -2.13 10.85
CA SER A 48 33.03 -2.57 9.67
C SER A 48 33.89 -1.45 9.08
N ARG A 49 34.99 -1.82 8.41
CA ARG A 49 35.88 -0.89 7.70
C ARG A 49 35.10 -0.13 6.63
N TRP A 50 35.45 1.13 6.40
CA TRP A 50 34.79 1.96 5.38
C TRP A 50 35.02 1.36 3.98
N SER A 51 33.93 0.95 3.35
CA SER A 51 33.89 0.49 1.96
C SER A 51 32.89 1.36 1.16
N PRO A 52 33.06 1.47 -0.17
CA PRO A 52 32.07 2.15 -1.01
C PRO A 52 30.65 1.57 -0.84
N VAL A 53 30.56 0.24 -0.66
CA VAL A 53 29.28 -0.47 -0.41
C VAL A 53 28.64 0.00 0.89
N LYS A 54 29.41 0.23 1.95
CA LYS A 54 28.92 0.79 3.22
C LYS A 54 28.35 2.21 3.00
N PHE A 55 29.04 3.06 2.23
CA PHE A 55 28.53 4.39 1.92
C PHE A 55 27.24 4.33 1.11
N LEU A 56 27.18 3.52 0.05
CA LEU A 56 25.99 3.32 -0.78
C LEU A 56 24.81 2.80 0.04
N PHE A 57 25.06 1.84 0.93
CA PHE A 57 24.06 1.30 1.85
C PHE A 57 23.52 2.38 2.80
N LEU A 58 24.40 3.11 3.48
CA LEU A 58 23.99 4.17 4.41
C LEU A 58 23.25 5.29 3.68
N PHE A 59 23.76 5.73 2.53
CA PHE A 59 23.10 6.72 1.70
C PHE A 59 21.69 6.26 1.31
N SER A 60 21.55 5.03 0.78
CA SER A 60 20.24 4.46 0.42
C SER A 60 19.30 4.41 1.62
N ARG A 61 19.81 4.05 2.80
CA ARG A 61 19.03 3.92 4.04
C ARG A 61 18.55 5.26 4.58
N TYR A 62 19.42 6.27 4.64
CA TYR A 62 19.08 7.58 5.19
C TYR A 62 18.36 8.50 4.19
N ASN A 63 18.48 8.23 2.89
CA ASN A 63 17.78 9.00 1.86
C ASN A 63 16.26 8.98 2.01
N MET A 64 15.69 7.91 2.58
CA MET A 64 14.26 7.83 2.89
C MET A 64 13.78 9.00 3.74
N PHE A 65 14.55 9.42 4.76
CA PHE A 65 14.19 10.57 5.59
C PHE A 65 14.41 11.90 4.87
N VAL A 66 15.50 12.00 4.10
CA VAL A 66 15.84 13.20 3.32
C VAL A 66 14.79 13.48 2.23
N ALA A 67 14.19 12.44 1.64
CA ALA A 67 13.12 12.61 0.67
C ALA A 67 11.75 12.84 1.34
N THR A 68 11.45 12.13 2.44
CA THR A 68 10.12 12.12 3.06
C THR A 68 9.83 13.36 3.91
N ILE A 69 10.79 13.85 4.70
CA ILE A 69 10.58 15.01 5.59
C ILE A 69 10.22 16.28 4.80
N PRO A 70 10.93 16.64 3.71
CA PRO A 70 10.57 17.82 2.93
C PRO A 70 9.20 17.69 2.24
N ILE A 71 8.85 16.49 1.76
CA ILE A 71 7.52 16.24 1.19
C ILE A 71 6.44 16.41 2.25
N LEU A 72 6.67 15.93 3.47
CA LEU A 72 5.74 16.12 4.59
C LEU A 72 5.55 17.60 4.91
N ILE A 73 6.64 18.38 4.92
CA ILE A 73 6.58 19.84 5.12
C ILE A 73 5.79 20.52 3.99
N LEU A 74 6.01 20.15 2.73
CA LEU A 74 5.22 20.67 1.61
C LEU A 74 3.74 20.30 1.69
N THR A 75 3.45 19.13 2.25
CA THR A 75 2.10 18.57 2.30
C THR A 75 1.28 19.13 3.48
N LEU A 76 1.94 19.39 4.61
CA LEU A 76 1.33 19.96 5.82
C LEU A 76 1.42 21.49 5.87
N GLY A 77 2.40 22.09 5.21
CA GLY A 77 2.59 23.53 5.16
C GLY A 77 1.46 24.23 4.39
N SER A 78 0.85 25.23 5.01
CA SER A 78 -0.26 26.01 4.42
C SER A 78 0.22 27.10 3.46
N ASP A 79 1.42 27.66 3.67
CA ASP A 79 1.92 28.82 2.92
C ASP A 79 3.39 28.64 2.48
N ILE A 80 3.63 27.76 1.50
CA ILE A 80 4.96 27.59 0.89
C ILE A 80 5.02 28.37 -0.42
N PRO A 81 5.99 29.29 -0.60
CA PRO A 81 6.14 30.02 -1.86
C PRO A 81 6.45 29.06 -3.02
N SER A 82 5.85 29.32 -4.19
CA SER A 82 5.91 28.45 -5.38
C SER A 82 7.34 28.08 -5.80
N ASN A 83 8.28 29.01 -5.70
CA ASN A 83 9.69 28.77 -6.05
C ASN A 83 10.37 27.77 -5.11
N THR A 84 10.07 27.84 -3.82
CA THR A 84 10.60 26.90 -2.82
C THR A 84 9.92 25.54 -2.95
N CYS A 85 8.62 25.52 -3.21
CA CYS A 85 7.86 24.29 -3.48
C CYS A 85 8.45 23.51 -4.67
N LYS A 86 8.69 24.18 -5.80
CA LYS A 86 9.30 23.55 -6.99
C LYS A 86 10.69 23.00 -6.71
N LYS A 87 11.53 23.78 -5.99
CA LYS A 87 12.89 23.35 -5.63
C LYS A 87 12.89 22.13 -4.73
N ILE A 88 12.06 22.13 -3.69
CA ILE A 88 11.95 21.00 -2.76
C ILE A 88 11.40 19.78 -3.47
N ASN A 89 10.33 19.93 -4.26
CA ASN A 89 9.73 18.81 -4.98
C ASN A 89 10.70 18.21 -6.00
N LEU A 90 11.43 19.05 -6.74
CA LEU A 90 12.47 18.59 -7.67
C LEU A 90 13.61 17.88 -6.93
N ALA A 91 14.10 18.46 -5.83
CA ALA A 91 15.15 17.84 -5.03
C ALA A 91 14.70 16.47 -4.49
N SER A 92 13.54 16.39 -3.86
CA SER A 92 12.96 15.13 -3.37
C SER A 92 12.77 14.10 -4.48
N ALA A 93 12.35 14.52 -5.68
CA ALA A 93 12.25 13.63 -6.84
C ALA A 93 13.61 13.09 -7.29
N VAL A 94 14.64 13.94 -7.38
CA VAL A 94 16.00 13.54 -7.75
C VAL A 94 16.59 12.58 -6.71
N PHE A 95 16.46 12.90 -5.42
CA PHE A 95 16.90 12.02 -4.33
C PHE A 95 16.16 10.68 -4.34
N GLY A 96 14.85 10.70 -4.60
CA GLY A 96 14.04 9.49 -4.76
C GLY A 96 14.56 8.60 -5.90
N VAL A 97 14.66 9.14 -7.11
CA VAL A 97 15.14 8.40 -8.29
C VAL A 97 16.55 7.87 -8.09
N THR A 98 17.45 8.70 -7.54
CA THR A 98 18.84 8.29 -7.26
C THR A 98 18.89 7.13 -6.27
N SER A 99 18.05 7.14 -5.23
CA SER A 99 18.00 6.04 -4.27
C SER A 99 17.46 4.74 -4.86
N VAL A 100 16.48 4.80 -5.75
CA VAL A 100 15.97 3.61 -6.46
C VAL A 100 17.09 2.99 -7.31
N ALA A 101 17.82 3.81 -8.07
CA ALA A 101 18.95 3.33 -8.86
C ALA A 101 20.05 2.68 -8.01
N ILE A 102 20.36 3.27 -6.85
CA ILE A 102 21.33 2.70 -5.90
C ILE A 102 20.81 1.38 -5.30
N ALA A 103 19.54 1.31 -4.93
CA ALA A 103 18.94 0.10 -4.37
C ALA A 103 18.95 -1.06 -5.37
N GLU A 104 18.66 -0.79 -6.65
CA GLU A 104 18.78 -1.77 -7.72
C GLU A 104 20.23 -2.24 -7.91
N ALA A 105 21.19 -1.30 -7.94
CA ALA A 105 22.60 -1.65 -8.05
C ALA A 105 23.09 -2.50 -6.88
N LEU A 106 22.68 -2.18 -5.65
CA LEU A 106 22.99 -2.97 -4.45
C LEU A 106 22.34 -4.36 -4.50
N SER A 107 21.09 -4.45 -4.97
CA SER A 107 20.39 -5.72 -5.16
C SER A 107 21.13 -6.61 -6.16
N VAL A 108 21.52 -6.06 -7.31
CA VAL A 108 22.32 -6.77 -8.33
C VAL A 108 23.67 -7.20 -7.76
N ALA A 109 24.37 -6.32 -7.04
CA ALA A 109 25.64 -6.65 -6.41
C ALA A 109 25.51 -7.80 -5.40
N ASN A 110 24.43 -7.82 -4.61
CA ASN A 110 24.14 -8.91 -3.69
C ASN A 110 23.87 -10.21 -4.45
N VAL A 111 23.07 -10.19 -5.52
CA VAL A 111 22.81 -11.36 -6.37
C VAL A 111 24.10 -11.91 -6.98
N VAL A 112 24.97 -11.03 -7.50
CA VAL A 112 26.27 -11.44 -8.06
C VAL A 112 27.17 -12.02 -6.98
N ALA A 113 27.23 -11.41 -5.79
CA ALA A 113 27.98 -11.94 -4.66
C ALA A 113 27.49 -13.36 -4.34
N PHE A 114 26.18 -13.56 -4.17
CA PHE A 114 25.56 -14.89 -3.96
C PHE A 114 25.86 -15.88 -5.09
N ALA A 115 25.84 -15.44 -6.35
CA ALA A 115 26.20 -16.27 -7.50
C ALA A 115 27.68 -16.71 -7.48
N THR A 116 28.55 -16.05 -6.72
CA THR A 116 29.96 -16.46 -6.54
C THR A 116 30.22 -17.30 -5.28
N PHE A 117 29.21 -17.50 -4.40
CA PHE A 117 29.37 -18.31 -3.18
C PHE A 117 29.63 -19.81 -3.48
N PRO A 118 30.32 -20.53 -2.57
CA PRO A 118 30.68 -21.94 -2.71
C PRO A 118 29.47 -22.84 -3.00
N PRO A 119 29.66 -23.90 -3.81
CA PRO A 119 28.57 -24.66 -4.42
C PRO A 119 27.66 -25.43 -3.45
N GLY A 120 28.10 -25.65 -2.21
CA GLY A 120 27.36 -26.45 -1.23
C GLY A 120 26.08 -25.80 -0.66
N LEU A 121 25.98 -24.46 -0.64
CA LEU A 121 24.85 -23.74 -0.03
C LEU A 121 23.92 -23.04 -1.04
N LYS A 122 24.38 -22.87 -2.28
CA LYS A 122 23.65 -22.23 -3.38
C LYS A 122 22.19 -22.70 -3.58
N PRO A 123 21.91 -24.01 -3.68
CA PRO A 123 20.57 -24.47 -4.07
C PRO A 123 19.48 -24.15 -3.04
N MET A 124 19.79 -24.13 -1.72
CA MET A 124 18.80 -23.73 -0.72
C MET A 124 18.46 -22.25 -0.82
N LEU A 125 19.47 -21.40 -1.02
CA LEU A 125 19.30 -19.96 -0.99
C LEU A 125 18.61 -19.43 -2.25
N ASP A 126 18.91 -20.01 -3.42
CA ASP A 126 18.23 -19.69 -4.68
C ASP A 126 16.73 -19.97 -4.58
N ILE A 127 16.33 -21.14 -4.05
CA ILE A 127 14.93 -21.51 -3.88
C ILE A 127 14.19 -20.49 -3.01
N VAL A 128 14.79 -20.08 -1.89
CA VAL A 128 14.19 -19.06 -0.99
C VAL A 128 14.06 -17.73 -1.71
N TYR A 129 15.08 -17.30 -2.46
CA TYR A 129 15.06 -16.02 -3.18
C TYR A 129 13.98 -15.98 -4.27
N TYR A 130 13.89 -17.02 -5.12
CA TYR A 130 12.90 -17.09 -6.20
C TYR A 130 11.46 -17.20 -5.67
N THR A 131 11.25 -18.00 -4.63
CA THR A 131 9.91 -18.17 -4.05
C THR A 131 9.41 -16.87 -3.41
N MET A 132 10.27 -16.16 -2.67
CA MET A 132 9.90 -14.87 -2.06
C MET A 132 9.55 -13.84 -3.13
N HIS A 133 10.34 -13.75 -4.22
CA HIS A 133 10.09 -12.78 -5.29
C HIS A 133 8.75 -13.03 -6.03
N SER A 134 8.46 -14.30 -6.34
CA SER A 134 7.20 -14.68 -6.99
C SER A 134 5.99 -14.41 -6.09
N VAL A 135 6.08 -14.79 -4.82
CA VAL A 135 4.99 -14.59 -3.85
C VAL A 135 4.71 -13.10 -3.61
N LEU A 136 5.74 -12.27 -3.47
CA LEU A 136 5.58 -10.83 -3.28
C LEU A 136 4.91 -10.18 -4.49
N SER A 137 5.37 -10.53 -5.70
CA SER A 137 4.81 -10.01 -6.97
C SER A 137 3.34 -10.39 -7.12
N CYS A 138 2.99 -11.65 -6.84
CA CYS A 138 1.61 -12.12 -6.91
C CYS A 138 0.72 -11.42 -5.87
N ARG A 139 1.21 -11.25 -4.63
CA ARG A 139 0.47 -10.56 -3.56
C ARG A 139 0.20 -9.11 -3.94
N ILE A 140 1.18 -8.38 -4.47
CA ILE A 140 1.02 -6.98 -4.89
C ILE A 140 -0.08 -6.86 -5.96
N ILE A 141 -0.04 -7.71 -7.00
CA ILE A 141 -1.03 -7.68 -8.09
C ILE A 141 -2.44 -7.98 -7.56
N LEU A 142 -2.57 -8.97 -6.67
CA LEU A 142 -3.86 -9.35 -6.09
C LEU A 142 -4.41 -8.24 -5.19
N HIS A 143 -3.58 -7.63 -4.34
CA HIS A 143 -3.99 -6.50 -3.51
C HIS A 143 -4.37 -5.28 -4.34
N LEU A 144 -3.67 -5.01 -5.44
CA LEU A 144 -4.01 -3.94 -6.37
C LEU A 144 -5.36 -4.20 -7.05
N ARG A 145 -5.60 -5.44 -7.51
CA ARG A 145 -6.89 -5.84 -8.12
C ARG A 145 -8.04 -5.81 -7.11
N ALA A 146 -7.81 -6.25 -5.89
CA ALA A 146 -8.80 -6.18 -4.81
C ALA A 146 -9.13 -4.74 -4.43
N ALA A 147 -8.12 -3.87 -4.29
CA ALA A 147 -8.30 -2.44 -4.03
C ALA A 147 -9.08 -1.76 -5.15
N ASN A 148 -8.74 -2.06 -6.42
CA ASN A 148 -9.45 -1.54 -7.58
C ASN A 148 -10.91 -2.03 -7.66
N SER A 149 -11.16 -3.31 -7.36
CA SER A 149 -12.54 -3.86 -7.30
C SER A 149 -13.37 -3.21 -6.20
N ASN A 150 -12.77 -2.92 -5.04
CA ASN A 150 -13.43 -2.25 -3.93
C ASN A 150 -13.72 -0.78 -4.27
N ALA A 151 -12.78 -0.08 -4.89
CA ALA A 151 -12.96 1.28 -5.40
C ALA A 151 -14.05 1.35 -6.51
N ALA A 152 -14.11 0.34 -7.38
CA ALA A 152 -15.18 0.24 -8.38
C ALA A 152 -16.55 0.01 -7.73
N ARG A 153 -16.62 -0.80 -6.66
CA ARG A 153 -17.85 -1.02 -5.88
C ARG A 153 -18.31 0.21 -5.09
N THR A 154 -17.39 1.06 -4.61
CA THR A 154 -17.76 2.31 -3.94
C THR A 154 -18.21 3.39 -4.93
N LEU A 155 -17.63 3.43 -6.12
CA LEU A 155 -17.99 4.39 -7.18
C LEU A 155 -19.26 3.99 -7.94
N ASN A 156 -19.50 2.69 -8.13
CA ASN A 156 -20.75 2.15 -8.66
C ASN A 156 -21.37 1.26 -7.58
N PRO A 157 -22.04 1.84 -6.57
CA PRO A 157 -22.79 1.04 -5.61
C PRO A 157 -23.76 0.19 -6.42
N PRO A 158 -23.75 -1.14 -6.29
CA PRO A 158 -24.74 -1.96 -6.96
C PRO A 158 -26.10 -1.42 -6.53
N SER A 159 -26.90 -0.97 -7.50
CA SER A 159 -28.33 -0.84 -7.31
C SER A 159 -28.83 -2.21 -6.90
N GLN A 160 -28.85 -2.46 -5.59
CA GLN A 160 -29.43 -3.63 -5.01
C GLN A 160 -30.94 -3.50 -5.24
N SER A 161 -31.40 -3.93 -6.41
CA SER A 161 -32.61 -4.75 -6.42
C SER A 161 -32.26 -5.99 -5.60
N LEU A 162 -32.41 -5.87 -4.28
CA LEU A 162 -32.57 -6.98 -3.37
C LEU A 162 -33.73 -7.82 -3.93
N GLN A 163 -33.43 -8.80 -4.77
CA GLN A 163 -34.37 -9.90 -5.01
C GLN A 163 -34.38 -10.74 -3.73
N PHE A 164 -35.11 -10.24 -2.74
CA PHE A 164 -35.63 -11.09 -1.68
C PHE A 164 -36.55 -12.09 -2.36
N THR A 165 -36.16 -13.35 -2.31
CA THR A 165 -37.05 -14.48 -2.55
C THR A 165 -38.38 -14.18 -1.87
N HIS A 166 -39.41 -14.13 -2.71
CA HIS A 166 -40.74 -13.65 -2.39
C HIS A 166 -41.47 -14.67 -1.52
N THR A 167 -41.32 -14.59 -0.20
CA THR A 167 -42.24 -15.29 0.72
C THR A 167 -43.47 -14.40 0.89
N ILE A 168 -44.54 -14.68 0.16
CA ILE A 168 -45.83 -14.02 0.39
C ILE A 168 -46.35 -14.47 1.76
N HIS A 169 -46.08 -13.68 2.79
CA HIS A 169 -46.91 -13.71 3.99
C HIS A 169 -48.24 -13.03 3.65
N GLN A 170 -49.23 -13.82 3.27
CA GLN A 170 -50.62 -13.35 3.22
C GLN A 170 -51.06 -13.10 4.66
N CYS A 171 -51.13 -11.84 5.07
CA CYS A 171 -51.72 -11.44 6.34
C CYS A 171 -53.22 -11.27 6.13
N HIS A 172 -54.00 -12.30 6.47
CA HIS A 172 -55.46 -12.18 6.51
C HIS A 172 -55.85 -11.48 7.81
N ARG A 173 -56.48 -10.30 7.69
CA ARG A 173 -56.98 -9.55 8.84
C ARG A 173 -58.11 -10.35 9.48
N ASN A 174 -57.87 -10.93 10.66
CA ASN A 174 -58.95 -11.34 11.54
C ASN A 174 -58.58 -10.98 12.98
N GLU A 175 -59.55 -10.39 13.66
CA GLU A 175 -59.43 -9.92 15.05
C GLU A 175 -59.26 -11.13 15.98
N SER A 176 -58.37 -11.00 16.97
CA SER A 176 -58.14 -11.91 18.13
C SER A 176 -56.94 -12.87 18.03
N PHE A 177 -55.97 -12.63 18.93
CA PHE A 177 -55.02 -13.54 19.59
C PHE A 177 -54.49 -14.78 18.82
N GLY A 178 -53.18 -14.76 18.51
CA GLY A 178 -52.33 -15.95 18.33
C GLY A 178 -51.78 -16.17 16.90
N CYS A 179 -50.45 -16.06 16.72
CA CYS A 179 -49.78 -16.54 15.50
C CYS A 179 -49.38 -18.00 15.69
N GLU A 180 -50.13 -18.92 15.09
CA GLU A 180 -49.75 -20.34 15.00
C GLU A 180 -49.03 -20.60 13.67
N SER A 181 -47.76 -21.01 13.75
CA SER A 181 -46.97 -21.40 12.57
C SER A 181 -47.35 -22.81 12.12
N ARG A 182 -48.03 -22.92 10.97
CA ARG A 182 -48.21 -24.21 10.29
C ARG A 182 -47.36 -24.25 9.03
N ALA A 183 -46.29 -25.03 9.06
CA ALA A 183 -45.49 -25.35 7.88
C ALA A 183 -46.17 -26.50 7.13
N ASN A 184 -46.85 -26.19 6.03
CA ASN A 184 -47.23 -27.21 5.04
C ASN A 184 -46.25 -27.13 3.87
N ALA A 185 -45.50 -28.20 3.67
CA ALA A 185 -44.82 -28.50 2.41
C ALA A 185 -45.83 -28.98 1.35
N ILE A 186 -45.33 -29.25 0.13
CA ILE A 186 -45.92 -30.00 -1.01
C ILE A 186 -46.27 -29.08 -2.24
N PRO A 187 -46.02 -29.48 -3.51
CA PRO A 187 -44.76 -29.85 -4.15
C PRO A 187 -44.60 -29.15 -5.53
N ILE A 188 -43.60 -29.58 -6.28
CA ILE A 188 -43.14 -29.13 -7.60
C ILE A 188 -44.14 -29.51 -8.71
N VAL A 189 -44.42 -28.58 -9.64
CA VAL A 189 -44.59 -28.81 -11.09
C VAL A 189 -43.93 -27.65 -11.83
#